data_AF-A0A0W4ZUE8-F1
#
_entry.id   AF-A0A0W4ZUE8-F1
#
_cell.length_a   1.000
_cell.length_b   1.000
_cell.length_c   1.000
_cell.angle_alpha   90.00
_cell.angle_beta   90.00
_cell.angle_gamma   90.00
#
_symmetry.space_group_name_H-M   'P 1'
#
loop_
_entity.id
_entity.type
_entity.pdbx_description
1 polymer ?
#
loop_
_entity_poly.entity_id
_entity_poly.type
_entity_poly.pdbx_seq_one_letter_code
_entity_poly.pdbx_strand_id
1 'polypeptide(L)'
;MGISYSKKVTKKDYIVLELKLQRDKLHRYQVNVENFVLDTKEAIKKSLAQGNKQKALYLLKQKKKYQELFTKACAHIETVENLISTIEFALIEEDVIYILKQSSCLLKDLKKEMSFESVSKLMDQAKENIIYQNDINNILSDKLEDKDEEYSKEFEELQLYMFPHPPNKEIQNETTTIKENKQNSKQKESSYALLA
;
A
#
# COMPACT_ATOMS: atom_id res chain seq x y z
N MET A 1 19.01 -32.85 12.98
CA MET A 1 19.82 -31.64 13.22
C MET A 1 18.89 -30.53 13.64
N GLY A 2 18.90 -30.16 14.92
CA GLY A 2 18.08 -29.06 15.43
C GLY A 2 18.63 -27.74 14.90
N ILE A 3 17.82 -27.00 14.15
CA ILE A 3 18.17 -25.66 13.69
C ILE A 3 18.09 -24.76 14.91
N SER A 4 19.22 -24.56 15.59
CA SER A 4 19.33 -23.53 16.62
C SER A 4 19.31 -22.17 15.91
N TYR A 5 18.11 -21.60 15.77
CA TYR A 5 17.95 -20.21 15.38
C TYR A 5 18.48 -19.33 16.52
N SER A 6 19.78 -19.02 16.49
CA SER A 6 20.31 -17.94 17.33
C SER A 6 19.74 -16.62 16.80
N LYS A 7 18.55 -16.25 17.25
CA LYS A 7 17.93 -14.95 16.99
C LYS A 7 18.93 -13.90 17.47
N LYS A 8 19.50 -13.12 16.54
CA LYS A 8 20.46 -12.07 16.87
C LYS A 8 19.75 -11.07 17.79
N VAL A 9 20.23 -10.96 19.03
CA VAL A 9 19.67 -10.05 20.02
C VAL A 9 19.73 -8.63 19.46
N THR A 10 18.57 -7.99 19.34
CA THR A 10 18.48 -6.64 18.79
C THR A 10 18.86 -5.64 19.88
N LYS A 11 19.37 -4.46 19.51
CA LYS A 11 19.63 -3.37 20.47
C LYS A 11 18.39 -3.05 21.33
N LYS A 12 17.19 -3.19 20.75
CA LYS A 12 15.89 -3.05 21.43
C LYS A 12 15.72 -4.07 22.57
N ASP A 13 16.03 -5.34 22.32
CA ASP A 13 15.95 -6.41 23.33
C ASP A 13 16.90 -6.16 24.51
N TYR A 14 18.10 -5.64 24.23
CA TYR A 14 19.06 -5.25 25.26
C TYR A 14 18.54 -4.10 26.14
N ILE A 15 17.93 -3.08 25.53
CA ILE A 15 17.35 -1.94 26.28
C ILE A 15 16.20 -2.42 27.18
N VAL A 16 15.30 -3.27 26.65
CA VAL A 16 14.19 -3.83 27.43
C VAL A 16 14.72 -4.65 28.61
N LEU A 17 15.79 -5.43 28.40
CA LEU A 17 16.44 -6.19 29.46
C LEU A 17 17.00 -5.27 30.54
N GLU A 18 17.74 -4.23 30.17
CA GLU A 18 18.35 -3.30 31.12
C GLU A 18 17.30 -2.55 31.95
N LEU A 19 16.22 -2.10 31.31
CA LEU A 19 15.10 -1.45 32.01
C LEU A 19 14.41 -2.39 32.99
N LYS A 20 14.16 -3.65 32.60
CA LYS A 20 13.57 -4.67 33.50
C LYS A 20 14.50 -4.96 34.68
N LEU A 21 15.80 -5.06 34.43
CA LEU A 21 16.81 -5.27 35.46
C LEU A 21 16.89 -4.08 36.43
N GLN A 22 16.78 -2.84 35.93
CA GLN A 22 16.72 -1.63 36.73
C GLN A 22 15.47 -1.59 37.61
N ARG A 23 14.29 -1.94 37.06
CA ARG A 23 13.04 -2.05 37.82
C ARG A 23 13.20 -3.05 38.98
N ASP A 24 13.75 -4.23 38.70
CA ASP A 24 13.90 -5.28 39.72
C ASP A 24 14.94 -4.88 40.80
N LYS A 25 15.98 -4.12 40.44
CA LYS A 25 16.89 -3.49 41.41
C LYS A 25 16.17 -2.47 42.30
N LEU A 26 15.32 -1.62 41.71
CA LEU A 26 14.54 -0.62 42.45
C LEU A 26 13.52 -1.27 43.39
N HIS A 27 12.83 -2.33 42.97
CA HIS A 27 11.95 -3.10 43.86
C HIS A 27 12.69 -3.74 45.03
N ARG A 28 13.85 -4.34 44.79
CA ARG A 28 14.68 -4.87 45.90
C ARG A 28 15.10 -3.76 46.86
N TYR A 29 15.48 -2.60 46.34
CA TYR A 29 15.81 -1.44 47.17
C TYR A 29 14.59 -0.97 47.98
N GLN A 30 13.40 -0.95 47.40
CA GLN A 30 12.14 -0.61 48.07
C GLN A 30 11.90 -1.51 49.29
N VAL A 31 11.96 -2.84 49.11
CA VAL A 31 11.78 -3.81 50.19
C VAL A 31 12.83 -3.63 51.29
N ASN A 32 14.09 -3.40 50.90
CA ASN A 32 15.16 -3.15 51.86
C ASN A 32 14.93 -1.87 52.67
N VAL A 33 14.44 -0.80 52.03
CA VAL A 33 14.12 0.46 52.72
C VAL A 33 12.92 0.30 53.66
N GLU A 34 11.90 -0.46 53.29
CA GLU A 34 10.76 -0.75 54.16
C GLU A 34 11.20 -1.48 55.44
N ASN A 35 12.00 -2.55 55.29
CA ASN A 35 12.57 -3.28 56.43
C ASN A 35 13.41 -2.36 57.31
N PHE A 36 14.28 -1.54 56.72
CA PHE A 36 15.10 -0.57 57.46
C PHE A 36 14.24 0.43 58.25
N VAL A 37 13.12 0.89 57.68
CA VAL A 37 12.20 1.82 58.37
C VAL A 37 11.50 1.13 59.55
N LEU A 38 11.14 -0.15 59.42
CA LEU A 38 10.59 -0.95 60.53
C LEU A 38 11.60 -1.10 61.67
N ASP A 39 12.83 -1.52 61.36
CA ASP A 39 13.91 -1.66 62.33
C ASP A 39 14.22 -0.34 63.03
N THR A 40 14.28 0.75 62.27
CA THR A 40 14.50 2.11 62.81
C THR A 40 13.36 2.52 63.73
N LYS A 41 12.11 2.16 63.42
CA LYS A 41 10.95 2.45 64.28
C LYS A 41 11.06 1.73 65.62
N GLU A 42 11.51 0.48 65.63
CA GLU A 42 11.78 -0.26 66.87
C GLU A 42 12.94 0.35 67.67
N ALA A 43 14.02 0.73 67.00
CA ALA A 43 15.16 1.39 67.62
C ALA A 43 14.79 2.75 68.26
N ILE A 44 13.87 3.50 67.63
CA ILE A 44 13.32 4.75 68.19
C ILE A 44 12.54 4.45 69.48
N LYS A 45 11.65 3.44 69.47
CA LYS A 45 10.88 3.04 70.66
C LYS A 45 11.80 2.66 71.83
N LYS A 46 12.83 1.86 71.56
CA LYS A 46 13.83 1.46 72.57
C LYS A 46 14.61 2.67 73.11
N SER A 47 15.02 3.59 72.24
CA SER A 47 15.77 4.80 72.64
C SER A 47 14.92 5.77 73.47
N LEU A 48 13.61 5.86 73.19
CA LEU A 48 12.66 6.64 73.98
C LEU A 48 12.45 6.02 75.37
N ALA A 49 12.31 4.69 75.46
CA ALA A 49 12.21 3.98 76.74
C ALA A 49 13.46 4.17 77.62
N GLN A 50 14.64 4.28 77.00
CA GLN A 50 15.91 4.55 77.67
C GLN A 50 16.12 6.05 78.01
N GLY A 51 15.17 6.93 77.69
CA GLY A 51 15.25 8.37 77.96
C GLY A 51 16.26 9.14 77.08
N ASN A 52 16.84 8.50 76.07
CA ASN A 52 17.97 9.03 75.32
C ASN A 52 17.49 9.86 74.10
N LYS A 53 17.09 11.11 74.37
CA LYS A 53 16.40 12.00 73.41
C LYS A 53 17.23 12.31 72.15
N GLN A 54 18.54 12.52 72.28
CA GLN A 54 19.39 12.88 71.13
C GLN A 54 19.47 11.74 70.10
N LYS A 55 19.59 10.50 70.56
CA LYS A 55 19.59 9.30 69.70
C LYS A 55 18.25 9.11 69.01
N ALA A 56 17.14 9.33 69.72
CA ALA A 56 15.80 9.24 69.14
C ALA A 56 15.58 10.30 68.03
N LEU A 57 16.03 11.54 68.23
CA LEU A 57 15.94 12.60 67.22
C LEU A 57 16.77 12.29 65.96
N TYR A 58 17.98 11.74 66.14
CA TYR A 58 18.82 11.33 65.02
C TYR A 58 18.14 10.24 64.17
N LEU A 59 17.62 9.19 64.81
CA LEU A 59 16.91 8.10 64.13
C LEU A 59 15.65 8.59 63.41
N LEU A 60 14.92 9.56 63.99
CA LEU A 60 13.76 10.17 63.34
C LEU A 60 14.16 10.93 62.07
N LYS A 61 15.27 11.69 62.11
CA LYS A 61 15.81 12.38 60.92
C LYS A 61 16.25 11.39 59.85
N GLN A 62 16.89 10.29 60.25
CA GLN A 62 17.29 9.24 59.34
C GLN A 62 16.06 8.60 58.67
N LYS A 63 15.05 8.22 59.46
CA LYS A 63 13.78 7.70 58.95
C LYS A 63 13.14 8.63 57.91
N LYS A 64 13.05 9.94 58.19
CA LYS A 64 12.46 10.91 57.25
C LYS A 64 13.21 10.94 55.91
N LYS A 65 14.55 10.94 55.93
CA LYS A 65 15.37 10.90 54.71
C LYS A 65 15.10 9.64 53.88
N TYR A 66 15.00 8.47 54.51
CA TYR A 66 14.71 7.23 53.79
C TYR A 66 13.29 7.19 53.25
N GLN A 67 12.31 7.79 53.93
CA GLN A 67 10.96 7.95 53.39
C GLN A 67 10.94 8.86 52.16
N GLU A 68 11.69 9.96 52.16
CA GLU A 68 11.83 10.82 50.97
C GLU A 68 12.51 10.09 49.81
N LEU A 69 13.56 9.30 50.08
CA LEU A 69 14.22 8.45 49.09
C LEU A 69 13.28 7.36 48.56
N PHE A 70 12.44 6.78 49.41
CA PHE A 70 11.44 5.79 49.03
C PHE A 70 10.43 6.39 48.05
N THR A 71 9.88 7.57 48.35
CA THR A 71 8.96 8.26 47.44
C THR A 71 9.60 8.54 46.08
N LYS A 72 10.86 8.96 46.05
CA LYS A 72 11.61 9.13 44.78
C LYS A 72 11.78 7.80 44.04
N ALA A 73 12.09 6.72 44.76
CA ALA A 73 12.23 5.40 44.15
C ALA A 73 10.91 4.91 43.55
N CYS A 74 9.76 5.11 44.21
CA CYS A 74 8.45 4.78 43.66
C CYS A 74 8.17 5.54 42.36
N ALA A 75 8.42 6.86 42.33
CA ALA A 75 8.27 7.66 41.11
C ALA A 75 9.17 7.16 39.96
N HIS A 76 10.39 6.70 40.28
CA HIS A 76 11.28 6.10 39.30
C HIS A 76 10.81 4.74 38.80
N ILE A 77 10.21 3.90 39.66
CA ILE A 77 9.61 2.62 39.24
C ILE A 77 8.49 2.89 38.22
N GLU A 78 7.57 3.80 38.54
CA GLU A 78 6.50 4.21 37.61
C GLU A 78 7.06 4.71 36.27
N THR A 79 8.11 5.53 36.33
CA THR A 79 8.77 6.02 35.11
C THR A 79 9.36 4.88 34.27
N VAL A 80 10.03 3.91 34.89
CA VAL A 80 10.62 2.75 34.19
C VAL A 80 9.53 1.86 33.59
N GLU A 81 8.43 1.62 34.31
CA GLU A 81 7.30 0.83 33.81
C GLU A 81 6.62 1.50 32.62
N ASN A 82 6.47 2.83 32.65
CA ASN A 82 5.95 3.60 31.51
C ASN A 82 6.89 3.49 30.30
N LEU A 83 8.20 3.56 30.50
CA LEU A 83 9.18 3.40 29.41
C LEU A 83 9.15 1.99 28.82
N ILE A 84 9.06 0.94 29.65
CA ILE A 84 8.92 -0.44 29.18
C ILE A 84 7.65 -0.58 28.34
N SER A 85 6.52 -0.08 28.83
CA SER A 85 5.23 -0.15 28.12
C SER A 85 5.27 0.60 26.79
N THR A 86 5.93 1.77 26.74
CA THR A 86 6.12 2.55 25.52
C THR A 86 6.95 1.79 24.48
N ILE A 87 8.03 1.13 24.91
CA ILE A 87 8.87 0.33 24.00
C ILE A 87 8.11 -0.90 23.50
N GLU A 88 7.38 -1.59 24.38
CA GLU A 88 6.56 -2.75 24.00
C GLU A 88 5.46 -2.35 23.00
N PHE A 89 4.85 -1.18 23.18
CA PHE A 89 3.91 -0.63 22.21
C PHE A 89 4.57 -0.32 20.86
N ALA A 90 5.74 0.33 20.85
CA ALA A 90 6.45 0.64 19.62
C ALA A 90 6.87 -0.62 18.83
N LEU A 91 7.17 -1.73 19.53
CA LEU A 91 7.43 -3.03 18.89
C LEU A 91 6.18 -3.56 18.19
N ILE A 92 5.02 -3.50 18.85
CA ILE A 92 3.74 -3.92 18.26
C ILE A 92 3.38 -3.04 17.07
N GLU A 93 3.61 -1.73 17.16
CA GLU A 93 3.33 -0.78 16.08
C GLU A 93 4.14 -1.12 14.80
N GLU A 94 5.43 -1.44 14.95
CA GLU A 94 6.28 -1.87 13.84
C GLU A 94 5.75 -3.16 13.19
N ASP A 95 5.34 -4.14 13.98
CA ASP A 95 4.78 -5.40 13.50
C ASP A 95 3.45 -5.18 12.77
N VAL A 96 2.57 -4.32 13.30
CA VAL A 96 1.29 -3.97 12.66
C VAL A 96 1.54 -3.30 11.30
N ILE A 97 2.49 -2.35 11.23
CA ILE A 97 2.87 -1.70 9.97
C ILE A 97 3.41 -2.72 8.96
N TYR A 98 4.24 -3.66 9.41
CA TYR A 98 4.78 -4.72 8.56
C TYR A 98 3.65 -5.61 7.99
N ILE A 99 2.70 -6.04 8.83
CA ILE A 99 1.56 -6.85 8.41
C ILE A 99 0.66 -6.09 7.44
N LEU A 100 0.38 -4.80 7.69
CA LEU A 100 -0.40 -3.95 6.80
C LEU A 100 0.26 -3.78 5.42
N LYS A 101 1.59 -3.65 5.39
CA LYS A 101 2.36 -3.60 4.15
C LYS A 101 2.26 -4.92 3.39
N GLN A 102 2.43 -6.04 4.09
CA GLN A 102 2.34 -7.37 3.49
C GLN A 102 0.93 -7.65 2.95
N SER A 103 -0.11 -7.34 3.70
CA SER A 103 -1.50 -7.50 3.26
C SER A 103 -1.81 -6.61 2.06
N SER A 104 -1.30 -5.37 2.03
CA SER A 104 -1.45 -4.48 0.88
C SER A 104 -0.76 -5.02 -0.39
N CYS A 105 0.41 -5.65 -0.26
CA CYS A 105 1.07 -6.32 -1.38
C CYS A 105 0.27 -7.54 -1.84
N LEU A 106 -0.17 -8.39 -0.92
CA LEU A 106 -0.95 -9.58 -1.23
C LEU A 106 -2.28 -9.22 -1.92
N LEU A 107 -2.98 -8.18 -1.44
CA LEU A 107 -4.19 -7.66 -2.10
C LEU A 107 -3.92 -7.15 -3.51
N LYS A 108 -2.76 -6.53 -3.76
CA LYS A 108 -2.38 -6.11 -5.13
C LYS A 108 -2.15 -7.31 -6.03
N ASP A 109 -1.53 -8.36 -5.53
CA ASP A 109 -1.26 -9.56 -6.31
C ASP A 109 -2.54 -10.35 -6.58
N LEU A 110 -3.41 -10.50 -5.58
CA LEU A 110 -4.76 -11.06 -5.74
C LEU A 110 -5.58 -10.26 -6.75
N LYS A 111 -5.51 -8.93 -6.69
CA LYS A 111 -6.19 -8.06 -7.67
C LYS A 111 -5.69 -8.31 -9.10
N LYS A 112 -4.38 -8.55 -9.29
CA LYS A 112 -3.83 -8.87 -10.62
C LYS A 112 -4.35 -10.20 -11.11
N GLU A 113 -4.31 -11.23 -10.28
CA GLU A 113 -4.80 -12.57 -10.61
C GLU A 113 -6.30 -12.56 -10.98
N MET A 114 -7.11 -11.91 -10.14
CA MET A 114 -8.54 -11.74 -10.39
C MET A 114 -8.83 -10.91 -11.65
N SER A 115 -8.03 -9.87 -11.93
CA SER A 115 -8.18 -9.08 -13.15
C SER A 115 -7.82 -9.87 -14.40
N PHE A 116 -6.82 -10.75 -14.34
CA PHE A 116 -6.46 -11.63 -15.45
C PHE A 116 -7.58 -12.64 -15.72
N GLU A 117 -8.13 -13.29 -14.70
CA GLU A 117 -9.27 -14.20 -14.85
C GLU A 117 -10.51 -13.47 -15.38
N SER A 118 -10.79 -12.27 -14.87
CA SER A 118 -11.91 -11.44 -15.32
C SER A 118 -11.74 -11.00 -16.79
N VAL A 119 -10.52 -10.63 -17.20
CA VAL A 119 -10.20 -10.26 -18.59
C VAL A 119 -10.25 -11.48 -19.51
N SER A 120 -9.76 -12.64 -19.06
CA SER A 120 -9.85 -13.89 -19.83
C SER A 120 -11.31 -14.26 -20.11
N LYS A 121 -12.15 -14.23 -19.07
CA LYS A 121 -13.58 -14.50 -19.21
C LYS A 121 -14.27 -13.50 -20.14
N LEU A 122 -13.92 -12.21 -20.04
CA LEU A 122 -14.44 -11.20 -20.95
C LEU A 122 -13.98 -11.42 -22.40
N MET A 123 -12.74 -11.83 -22.62
CA MET A 123 -12.23 -12.17 -23.96
C MET A 123 -12.95 -13.37 -24.57
N ASP A 124 -13.25 -14.38 -23.77
CA ASP A 124 -14.02 -15.55 -24.24
C ASP A 124 -15.45 -15.15 -24.62
N GLN A 125 -16.12 -14.36 -23.76
CA GLN A 125 -17.44 -13.81 -24.07
C GLN A 125 -17.41 -12.87 -25.29
N ALA A 126 -16.35 -12.07 -25.47
CA ALA A 126 -16.22 -11.19 -26.62
C ALA A 126 -16.01 -11.96 -27.93
N LYS A 127 -15.19 -13.02 -27.91
CA LYS A 127 -15.03 -13.92 -29.07
C LYS A 127 -16.33 -14.60 -29.44
N GLU A 128 -17.07 -15.10 -28.46
CA GLU A 128 -18.38 -15.71 -28.67
C GLU A 128 -19.36 -14.71 -29.29
N ASN A 129 -19.42 -13.48 -28.76
CA ASN A 129 -20.22 -12.41 -29.34
C ASN A 129 -19.79 -12.04 -30.76
N ILE A 130 -18.49 -11.98 -31.07
CA ILE A 130 -18.00 -11.70 -32.44
C ILE A 130 -18.43 -12.82 -33.40
N ILE A 131 -18.35 -14.08 -32.97
CA ILE A 131 -18.82 -15.22 -33.76
C ILE A 131 -20.33 -15.10 -34.02
N TYR A 132 -21.13 -14.86 -32.98
CA TYR A 132 -22.58 -14.65 -33.14
C TYR A 132 -22.91 -13.47 -34.06
N GLN A 133 -22.19 -12.35 -33.96
CA GLN A 133 -22.35 -11.21 -34.85
C GLN A 133 -22.02 -11.58 -36.31
N ASN A 134 -20.94 -12.33 -36.52
CA ASN A 134 -20.57 -12.81 -37.86
C ASN A 134 -21.57 -13.83 -38.39
N ASP A 135 -22.10 -14.73 -37.57
CA ASP A 135 -23.13 -15.68 -37.97
C ASP A 135 -24.43 -14.96 -38.35
N ILE A 136 -24.82 -13.93 -37.58
CA ILE A 136 -25.94 -13.04 -37.94
C ILE A 136 -25.66 -12.34 -39.27
N ASN A 137 -24.46 -11.75 -39.43
CA ASN A 137 -24.09 -11.06 -40.67
C ASN A 137 -24.06 -12.02 -41.87
N ASN A 138 -23.61 -13.27 -41.68
CA ASN A 138 -23.61 -14.28 -42.73
C ASN A 138 -25.03 -14.70 -43.09
N ILE A 139 -25.91 -14.96 -42.11
CA ILE A 139 -27.33 -15.27 -42.36
C ILE A 139 -28.05 -14.09 -43.03
N LEU A 140 -27.72 -12.86 -42.65
CA LEU A 140 -28.25 -11.67 -43.30
C LEU A 140 -27.72 -11.54 -44.72
N SER A 141 -26.41 -11.74 -44.94
CA SER A 141 -25.79 -11.67 -46.26
C SER A 141 -26.33 -12.75 -47.19
N ASP A 142 -26.47 -13.99 -46.72
CA ASP A 142 -27.09 -15.11 -47.46
C ASP A 142 -28.55 -14.80 -47.86
N LYS A 143 -29.31 -14.12 -46.99
CA LYS A 143 -30.66 -13.62 -47.31
C LYS A 143 -30.66 -12.38 -48.21
N LEU A 144 -29.59 -11.60 -48.24
CA LEU A 144 -29.41 -10.44 -49.12
C LEU A 144 -28.97 -10.89 -50.52
N GLU A 145 -28.14 -11.93 -50.63
CA GLU A 145 -27.72 -12.55 -51.90
C GLU A 145 -28.95 -13.02 -52.72
N ASP A 146 -29.97 -13.59 -52.07
CA ASP A 146 -31.25 -13.96 -52.69
C ASP A 146 -32.02 -12.76 -53.29
N LYS A 147 -31.70 -11.52 -52.88
CA LYS A 147 -32.34 -10.29 -53.38
C LYS A 147 -31.41 -9.40 -54.21
N ASP A 148 -30.12 -9.71 -54.27
CA ASP A 148 -29.13 -8.89 -54.97
C ASP A 148 -29.36 -8.86 -56.49
N GLU A 149 -30.00 -9.87 -57.10
CA GLU A 149 -30.38 -9.86 -58.52
C GLU A 149 -31.45 -8.80 -58.84
N GLU A 150 -32.42 -8.58 -57.95
CA GLU A 150 -33.50 -7.60 -58.13
C GLU A 150 -32.99 -6.17 -57.88
N TYR A 151 -32.17 -5.99 -56.84
CA TYR A 151 -31.53 -4.70 -56.55
C TYR A 151 -30.48 -4.29 -57.58
N SER A 152 -29.74 -5.24 -58.17
CA SER A 152 -28.76 -4.93 -59.23
C SER A 152 -29.43 -4.35 -60.48
N LYS A 153 -30.61 -4.85 -60.83
CA LYS A 153 -31.40 -4.35 -61.95
C LYS A 153 -31.98 -2.97 -61.69
N GLU A 154 -32.51 -2.72 -60.50
CA GLU A 154 -32.97 -1.40 -60.06
C GLU A 154 -31.81 -0.39 -59.99
N PHE A 155 -30.62 -0.82 -59.55
CA PHE A 155 -29.41 0.00 -59.53
C PHE A 155 -28.90 0.36 -60.93
N GLU A 156 -28.98 -0.57 -61.89
CA GLU A 156 -28.64 -0.33 -63.30
C GLU A 156 -29.63 0.65 -63.96
N GLU A 157 -30.93 0.53 -63.66
CA GLU A 157 -31.96 1.49 -64.10
C GLU A 157 -31.72 2.90 -63.53
N LEU A 158 -31.31 3.01 -62.26
CA LEU A 158 -30.95 4.29 -61.62
C LEU A 158 -29.65 4.89 -62.19
N GLN A 159 -28.66 4.06 -62.57
CA GLN A 159 -27.47 4.54 -63.28
C GLN A 159 -27.81 5.11 -64.65
N LEU A 160 -28.74 4.49 -65.38
CA LEU A 160 -29.17 4.93 -66.71
C LEU A 160 -29.89 6.30 -66.66
N TYR A 161 -30.60 6.58 -65.58
CA TYR A 161 -31.22 7.89 -65.33
C TYR A 161 -30.18 8.99 -65.03
N MET A 162 -29.01 8.63 -64.49
CA MET A 162 -27.96 9.58 -64.09
C MET A 162 -26.99 9.96 -65.22
N PHE A 163 -26.92 9.20 -66.32
CA PHE A 163 -26.05 9.47 -67.47
C PHE A 163 -26.73 9.18 -68.84
N PRO A 164 -27.32 10.19 -69.52
CA PRO A 164 -27.75 10.04 -70.90
C PRO A 164 -26.53 10.19 -71.84
N HIS A 165 -26.19 9.14 -72.59
CA HIS A 165 -25.07 9.13 -73.55
C HIS A 165 -25.21 10.19 -74.66
N PRO A 166 -24.16 10.96 -74.99
CA PRO A 166 -24.09 11.72 -76.25
C PRO A 166 -23.54 10.85 -77.41
N PRO A 167 -23.92 11.14 -78.68
CA PRO A 167 -23.63 10.30 -79.83
C PRO A 167 -22.21 10.46 -80.37
N ASN A 168 -21.62 9.34 -80.82
CA ASN A 168 -20.32 9.25 -81.48
C ASN A 168 -20.17 10.17 -82.70
N LYS A 169 -19.07 10.93 -82.77
CA LYS A 169 -18.54 11.47 -84.03
C LYS A 169 -17.01 11.62 -83.94
N GLU A 170 -16.28 10.76 -84.61
CA GLU A 170 -14.85 10.92 -84.88
C GLU A 170 -14.64 12.05 -85.88
N ILE A 171 -13.89 13.11 -85.52
CA ILE A 171 -12.95 13.80 -86.42
C ILE A 171 -11.74 14.25 -85.62
N GLN A 172 -10.57 13.92 -86.15
CA GLN A 172 -9.21 14.14 -85.69
C GLN A 172 -8.85 15.64 -85.60
N ASN A 173 -7.87 16.01 -84.77
CA ASN A 173 -6.57 16.55 -85.22
C ASN A 173 -5.72 17.09 -84.05
N GLU A 174 -4.43 16.81 -84.17
CA GLU A 174 -3.30 17.11 -83.30
C GLU A 174 -3.14 18.60 -82.98
N THR A 175 -2.73 18.97 -81.76
CA THR A 175 -1.36 19.43 -81.42
C THR A 175 -1.29 20.10 -80.05
N THR A 176 -0.09 19.98 -79.47
CA THR A 176 0.59 20.91 -78.53
C THR A 176 0.27 20.87 -77.02
N THR A 177 1.19 20.23 -76.27
CA THR A 177 2.06 20.79 -75.19
C THR A 177 1.41 21.66 -74.09
N ILE A 178 1.72 21.59 -72.79
CA ILE A 178 2.79 21.04 -71.94
C ILE A 178 2.35 21.39 -70.49
N LYS A 179 2.61 20.48 -69.51
CA LYS A 179 2.96 20.69 -68.06
C LYS A 179 2.19 21.77 -67.26
N GLU A 180 1.63 21.55 -66.09
CA GLU A 180 2.15 21.09 -64.78
C GLU A 180 0.89 21.16 -63.87
N ASN A 181 0.67 20.36 -62.83
CA ASN A 181 1.41 20.48 -61.59
C ASN A 181 0.98 19.34 -60.64
N LYS A 182 1.89 18.41 -60.34
CA LYS A 182 1.73 17.32 -59.38
C LYS A 182 2.73 17.55 -58.24
N GLN A 183 2.46 18.55 -57.41
CA GLN A 183 3.27 18.87 -56.23
C GLN A 183 2.35 19.50 -55.18
N ASN A 184 1.50 18.70 -54.52
CA ASN A 184 0.88 19.17 -53.27
C ASN A 184 0.46 18.09 -52.28
N SER A 185 1.19 16.96 -52.21
CA SER A 185 0.97 15.95 -51.15
C SER A 185 2.21 15.61 -50.32
N LYS A 186 3.37 16.27 -50.54
CA LYS A 186 4.61 16.01 -49.76
C LYS A 186 5.05 17.12 -48.81
N GLN A 187 4.26 18.19 -48.62
CA GLN A 187 4.60 19.27 -47.69
C GLN A 187 3.84 19.25 -46.35
N LYS A 188 2.85 18.35 -46.16
CA LYS A 188 2.10 18.29 -44.88
C LYS A 188 2.72 17.36 -43.83
N GLU A 189 3.64 16.47 -44.18
CA GLU A 189 4.31 15.58 -43.22
C GLU A 189 5.51 16.24 -42.50
N SER A 190 6.07 17.33 -43.04
CA SER A 190 7.21 18.02 -42.41
C SER A 190 6.82 19.06 -41.33
N SER A 191 5.52 19.37 -41.19
CA SER A 191 5.06 20.42 -40.26
C SER A 191 4.86 19.96 -38.81
N TYR A 192 4.78 18.65 -38.55
CA TYR A 192 4.59 18.12 -37.18
C TYR A 192 5.88 17.58 -36.55
N ALA A 193 7.00 17.60 -37.28
CA ALA A 193 8.30 17.17 -36.79
C ALA A 193 9.16 18.29 -36.17
N LEU A 194 8.66 19.53 -36.13
CA LEU A 194 9.39 20.71 -35.60
C LEU A 194 8.70 21.39 -34.40
N LEU A 195 7.75 20.70 -33.74
CA LEU A 195 7.19 21.16 -32.47
C LEU A 195 7.24 20.04 -31.41
N ALA A 196 8.44 19.49 -31.23
CA ALA A 196 8.87 18.70 -30.08
C ALA A 196 10.17 19.30 -29.53
#